data_AF-A0AAD5CNJ8-F1
#
_entry.id   AF-A0AAD5CNJ8-F1
#
_cell.length_a   1.000
_cell.length_b   1.000
_cell.length_c   1.000
_cell.angle_alpha   90.00
_cell.angle_beta   90.00
_cell.angle_gamma   90.00
#
_symmetry.space_group_name_H-M   'P 1'
#
loop_
_entity.id
_entity.type
_entity.pdbx_description
1 polymer ?
#
loop_
_entity_poly.entity_id
_entity_poly.type
_entity_poly.pdbx_seq_one_letter_code
_entity_poly.pdbx_strand_id
1 'polypeptide(L)'
;METSVRYGGESSALRISNNNNNPPNSSPRVKYAGDVSSIKIHAKQKIQFDSDTLLQLNGELDTRTGAPTFLCALVRHFYPNLSASVGAGLQYDRNDKLVCTLRGKKAYPVASNRFVNVLLKGRCDIDKELNQPTPHGALELVWNILDFQKDQDVRLKVGYEIVDKIPYVQIRENNWTFNADINGRWNVRYHL
;
A
#
# COMPACT_ATOMS: atom_id res chain seq x y z
N MET A 1 -14.24 -8.65 6.25
CA MET A 1 -13.19 -9.00 5.26
C MET A 1 -13.02 -7.82 4.32
N GLU A 2 -11.80 -7.31 4.17
CA GLU A 2 -11.47 -6.26 3.20
C GLU A 2 -10.87 -6.94 1.95
N THR A 3 -11.46 -6.73 0.77
CA THR A 3 -10.94 -7.26 -0.49
C THR A 3 -10.55 -6.10 -1.41
N SER A 4 -9.48 -6.27 -2.18
CA SER A 4 -9.07 -5.27 -3.16
C SER A 4 -8.42 -5.90 -4.38
N VAL A 5 -8.64 -5.28 -5.53
CA VAL A 5 -7.95 -5.59 -6.78
C VAL A 5 -6.79 -4.62 -6.92
N ARG A 6 -5.60 -5.13 -7.25
CA ARG A 6 -4.41 -4.30 -7.50
C ARG A 6 -3.89 -4.51 -8.91
N TYR A 7 -3.50 -3.40 -9.51
CA TYR A 7 -2.85 -3.34 -10.80
C TYR A 7 -1.75 -2.29 -10.76
N GLY A 8 -0.58 -2.58 -11.32
CA GLY A 8 0.55 -1.67 -11.27
C GLY A 8 1.71 -2.15 -12.12
N GLY A 9 2.64 -1.25 -12.38
CA GLY A 9 3.79 -1.49 -13.23
C GLY A 9 4.82 -0.38 -13.10
N GLU A 10 5.81 -0.40 -13.99
CA GLU A 10 6.80 0.66 -14.13
C GLU A 10 6.30 1.76 -15.09
N SER A 11 6.99 2.90 -15.13
CA SER A 11 6.62 4.04 -15.96
C SER A 11 6.55 3.69 -17.44
N SER A 12 7.37 2.73 -17.89
CA SER A 12 7.37 2.17 -19.24
C SER A 12 6.05 1.50 -19.65
N ALA A 13 5.24 1.05 -18.68
CA ALA A 13 3.93 0.41 -18.91
C ALA A 13 2.79 1.42 -19.18
N LEU A 14 3.01 2.71 -18.87
CA LEU A 14 2.06 3.79 -19.16
C LEU A 14 2.49 4.51 -20.44
N ARG A 15 1.88 4.17 -21.58
CA ARG A 15 2.07 4.93 -22.82
C ARG A 15 0.86 5.83 -23.09
N ILE A 16 1.14 7.11 -23.32
CA ILE A 16 0.16 8.03 -23.88
C ILE A 16 0.21 7.83 -25.39
N SER A 17 -0.90 7.35 -25.96
CA SER A 17 -1.05 7.17 -27.41
C SER A 17 -1.29 8.55 -28.05
N ASN A 18 -0.23 9.28 -28.37
CA ASN A 18 -0.31 10.43 -29.28
C ASN A 18 -0.28 9.90 -30.71
N ASN A 19 -1.44 9.53 -31.23
CA ASN A 19 -1.57 9.17 -32.64
C ASN A 19 -1.85 10.46 -33.42
N ASN A 20 -0.89 10.94 -34.22
CA ASN A 20 -1.02 12.16 -35.03
C ASN A 20 -2.12 12.07 -36.10
N ASN A 21 -2.80 10.92 -36.23
CA ASN A 21 -3.92 10.68 -37.14
C ASN A 21 -5.30 10.71 -36.45
N ASN A 22 -5.39 11.08 -35.17
CA ASN A 22 -6.68 11.20 -34.50
C ASN A 22 -7.37 12.54 -34.87
N PRO A 23 -8.71 12.56 -35.01
CA PRO A 23 -9.45 13.80 -35.23
C PRO A 23 -9.23 14.78 -34.07
N PRO A 24 -9.26 16.11 -34.32
CA PRO A 24 -8.88 17.15 -33.35
C PRO A 24 -9.70 17.19 -32.05
N ASN A 25 -10.75 16.36 -31.93
CA ASN A 25 -11.60 16.21 -30.75
C ASN A 25 -11.43 14.85 -30.01
N SER A 26 -10.43 14.04 -30.33
CA SER A 26 -10.21 12.80 -29.56
C SER A 26 -9.51 13.12 -28.23
N SER A 27 -10.18 12.87 -27.10
CA SER A 27 -9.54 12.93 -25.79
C SER A 27 -8.31 12.00 -25.77
N PRO A 28 -7.18 12.42 -25.16
CA PRO A 28 -6.01 11.56 -25.05
C PRO A 28 -6.41 10.24 -24.36
N ARG A 29 -6.28 9.13 -25.08
CA ARG A 29 -6.50 7.79 -24.53
C ARG A 29 -5.16 7.27 -24.01
N VAL A 30 -5.08 7.07 -22.70
CA VAL A 30 -3.99 6.30 -22.09
C VAL A 30 -4.18 4.85 -22.57
N LYS A 31 -3.26 4.36 -23.39
CA LYS A 31 -3.26 2.97 -23.87
C LYS A 31 -2.06 2.27 -23.23
N TYR A 32 -2.35 1.26 -22.42
CA TYR A 32 -1.33 0.46 -21.76
C TYR A 32 -0.57 -0.36 -22.80
N ALA A 33 0.76 -0.26 -22.79
CA ALA A 33 1.63 -0.98 -23.72
C ALA A 33 2.73 -1.67 -22.91
N GLY A 34 2.65 -2.99 -22.83
CA GLY A 34 3.63 -3.82 -22.14
C GLY A 34 3.05 -5.18 -21.78
N ASP A 35 3.93 -6.18 -21.66
CA ASP A 35 3.60 -7.53 -21.18
C ASP A 35 2.89 -7.39 -19.82
N VAL A 36 1.60 -7.73 -19.79
CA VAL A 36 0.69 -7.31 -18.72
C VAL A 36 1.09 -8.00 -17.42
N SER A 37 1.56 -7.23 -16.43
CA SER A 37 1.61 -7.71 -15.05
C SER A 37 0.19 -8.12 -14.66
N SER A 38 0.00 -9.40 -14.37
CA SER A 38 -1.34 -9.93 -14.11
C SER A 38 -2.00 -9.23 -12.92
N ILE A 39 -3.33 -9.09 -13.00
CA ILE A 39 -4.12 -8.52 -11.92
C ILE A 39 -3.95 -9.39 -10.67
N LYS A 40 -3.83 -8.74 -9.52
CA LYS A 40 -3.69 -9.43 -8.23
C LYS A 40 -4.90 -9.14 -7.35
N ILE A 41 -5.51 -10.21 -6.84
CA ILE A 41 -6.58 -10.12 -5.84
C ILE A 41 -5.93 -10.19 -4.47
N HIS A 42 -6.19 -9.18 -3.66
CA HIS A 42 -5.73 -9.12 -2.28
C HIS A 42 -6.92 -9.22 -1.33
N ALA A 43 -6.82 -10.15 -0.39
CA ALA A 43 -7.76 -10.28 0.71
C ALA A 43 -7.06 -9.95 2.03
N LYS A 44 -7.76 -9.25 2.92
CA LYS A 44 -7.29 -8.92 4.25
C LYS A 44 -8.41 -9.09 5.26
N GLN A 45 -8.18 -9.93 6.25
CA GLN A 45 -9.09 -10.14 7.37
C GLN A 45 -8.44 -9.65 8.66
N LYS A 46 -9.23 -8.96 9.47
CA LYS A 46 -8.84 -8.50 10.81
C LYS A 46 -9.72 -9.22 11.80
N ILE A 47 -9.11 -9.91 12.76
CA ILE A 47 -9.79 -10.61 13.84
C ILE A 47 -9.32 -9.95 15.12
N GLN A 48 -10.25 -9.43 15.91
CA GLN A 48 -9.96 -8.74 17.15
C GLN A 48 -9.93 -9.76 18.29
N PHE A 49 -8.86 -9.76 19.08
CA PHE A 49 -8.74 -10.63 20.27
C PHE A 49 -9.20 -9.90 21.53
N ASP A 50 -8.79 -8.64 21.66
CA ASP A 50 -9.15 -7.74 22.76
C ASP A 50 -9.26 -6.29 22.25
N SER A 51 -9.42 -5.30 23.14
CA SER A 51 -9.57 -3.88 22.77
C SER A 51 -8.41 -3.33 21.93
N ASP A 52 -7.19 -3.84 22.16
CA ASP A 52 -5.95 -3.27 21.67
C ASP A 52 -5.13 -4.26 20.82
N THR A 53 -5.56 -5.52 20.72
CA THR A 53 -4.85 -6.59 20.02
C THR A 53 -5.65 -7.16 18.85
N LEU A 54 -4.99 -7.26 17.71
CA LEU A 54 -5.54 -7.60 16.40
C LEU A 54 -4.68 -8.68 15.73
N LEU A 55 -5.31 -9.76 15.24
CA LEU A 55 -4.73 -10.63 14.23
C LEU A 55 -5.13 -10.15 12.83
N GLN A 56 -4.15 -9.82 12.02
CA GLN A 56 -4.34 -9.46 10.62
C GLN A 56 -3.84 -10.60 9.73
N LEU A 57 -4.75 -11.19 8.97
CA LEU A 57 -4.46 -12.18 7.92
C LEU A 57 -4.52 -11.48 6.57
N ASN A 58 -3.53 -11.70 5.72
CA ASN A 58 -3.45 -11.15 4.37
C ASN A 58 -3.16 -12.28 3.39
N GLY A 59 -3.86 -12.31 2.26
CA GLY A 59 -3.60 -13.21 1.14
C GLY A 59 -3.53 -12.44 -0.18
N GLU A 60 -2.73 -12.93 -1.11
CA GLU A 60 -2.67 -12.48 -2.49
C GLU A 60 -2.82 -13.67 -3.44
N LEU A 61 -3.60 -13.49 -4.49
CA LEU A 61 -3.80 -14.45 -5.56
C LEU A 61 -3.54 -13.78 -6.92
N ASP A 62 -2.77 -14.44 -7.76
CA ASP A 62 -2.51 -14.02 -9.15
C ASP A 62 -3.64 -14.51 -10.06
N THR A 63 -4.38 -13.61 -10.71
CA THR A 63 -5.51 -14.00 -11.56
C THR A 63 -5.10 -14.72 -12.83
N ARG A 64 -3.84 -14.61 -13.28
CA ARG A 64 -3.37 -15.31 -14.48
C ARG A 64 -3.16 -16.79 -14.23
N THR A 65 -2.63 -17.14 -13.06
CA THR A 65 -2.28 -18.52 -12.71
C THR A 65 -3.27 -19.17 -11.76
N GLY A 66 -4.11 -18.38 -11.09
CA GLY A 66 -5.00 -18.84 -10.01
C GLY A 66 -4.25 -19.24 -8.74
N ALA A 67 -2.92 -19.11 -8.70
CA ALA A 67 -2.11 -19.55 -7.59
C ALA A 67 -1.99 -18.46 -6.51
N PRO A 68 -1.92 -18.84 -5.23
CA PRO A 68 -1.56 -17.91 -4.17
C PRO A 68 -0.12 -17.46 -4.35
N THR A 69 0.12 -16.16 -4.22
CA THR A 69 1.46 -15.57 -4.35
C THR A 69 2.01 -15.13 -3.00
N PHE A 70 1.15 -14.87 -2.03
CA PHE A 70 1.55 -14.34 -0.73
C PHE A 70 0.51 -14.67 0.35
N LEU A 71 0.99 -15.09 1.51
CA LEU A 71 0.19 -15.22 2.73
C LEU A 71 0.94 -14.57 3.90
N CYS A 72 0.25 -13.82 4.74
CA CYS A 72 0.85 -13.22 5.93
C CYS A 72 -0.12 -13.18 7.10
N ALA A 73 0.34 -13.62 8.26
CA ALA A 73 -0.34 -13.49 9.54
C ALA A 73 0.46 -12.56 10.45
N LEU A 74 -0.18 -11.51 10.96
CA LEU A 74 0.46 -10.45 11.74
C LEU A 74 -0.38 -10.15 12.98
N VAL A 75 0.17 -10.42 14.17
CA VAL A 75 -0.40 -9.96 15.43
C VAL A 75 0.05 -8.52 15.66
N ARG A 76 -0.88 -7.65 16.03
CA ARG A 76 -0.65 -6.22 16.22
C ARG A 76 -1.26 -5.81 17.54
N HIS A 77 -0.47 -5.10 18.35
CA HIS A 77 -0.92 -4.48 19.58
C HIS A 77 -0.86 -2.96 19.42
N PHE A 78 -1.92 -2.27 19.84
CA PHE A 78 -2.07 -0.84 19.77
C PHE A 78 -1.87 -0.23 21.15
N TYR A 79 -1.20 0.91 21.21
CA TYR A 79 -1.05 1.72 22.42
C TYR A 79 -1.76 3.06 22.17
N PRO A 80 -3.08 3.17 22.45
CA PRO A 80 -3.87 4.36 22.12
C PRO A 80 -3.28 5.64 22.71
N ASN A 81 -2.86 5.59 23.98
CA ASN A 81 -2.26 6.72 24.71
C ASN A 81 -0.97 7.25 24.06
N LEU A 82 -0.27 6.40 23.30
CA LEU A 82 0.97 6.76 22.61
C LEU A 82 0.76 7.01 21.11
N SER A 83 -0.47 6.84 20.60
CA SER A 83 -0.78 6.83 19.17
C SER A 83 0.16 5.91 18.38
N ALA A 84 0.51 4.77 18.98
CA ALA A 84 1.50 3.84 18.48
C ALA A 84 0.94 2.43 18.32
N SER A 85 1.60 1.61 17.49
CA SER A 85 1.30 0.18 17.38
C SER A 85 2.57 -0.59 17.06
N VAL A 86 2.69 -1.76 17.64
CA VAL A 86 3.73 -2.74 17.33
C VAL A 86 3.08 -4.01 16.80
N GLY A 87 3.82 -4.81 16.05
CA GLY A 87 3.33 -6.09 15.58
C GLY A 87 4.44 -7.02 15.14
N ALA A 88 4.15 -8.30 15.23
CA ALA A 88 5.03 -9.39 14.85
C ALA A 88 4.22 -10.43 14.07
N GLY A 89 4.82 -11.01 13.04
CA GLY A 89 4.10 -11.89 12.14
C GLY A 89 4.99 -12.75 11.28
N LEU A 90 4.36 -13.69 10.58
CA LEU A 90 5.00 -14.54 9.60
C LEU A 90 4.41 -14.24 8.22
N GLN A 91 5.29 -14.22 7.24
CA GLN A 91 4.98 -14.09 5.83
C GLN A 91 5.53 -15.31 5.10
N TYR A 92 4.74 -15.83 4.18
CA TYR A 92 5.10 -16.91 3.29
C TYR A 92 4.85 -16.46 1.84
N ASP A 93 5.89 -16.54 1.03
CA ASP A 93 5.92 -16.25 -0.40
C ASP A 93 5.86 -17.57 -1.20
N ARG A 94 5.36 -17.51 -2.43
CA ARG A 94 5.38 -18.58 -3.44
C ARG A 94 6.75 -19.22 -3.65
N ASN A 95 7.85 -18.52 -3.36
CA ASN A 95 9.21 -19.07 -3.44
C ASN A 95 9.64 -19.84 -2.18
N ASP A 96 8.69 -20.34 -1.38
CA ASP A 96 8.92 -21.02 -0.10
C ASP A 96 9.71 -20.20 0.95
N LYS A 97 9.80 -18.88 0.74
CA LYS A 97 10.52 -17.98 1.64
C LYS A 97 9.64 -17.63 2.83
N LEU A 98 9.90 -18.27 3.97
CA LEU A 98 9.34 -17.89 5.26
C LEU A 98 10.12 -16.68 5.81
N VAL A 99 9.39 -15.62 6.16
CA VAL A 99 9.94 -14.36 6.68
C VAL A 99 9.22 -14.00 7.96
N CYS A 100 9.99 -13.69 9.01
CA CYS A 100 9.48 -13.07 10.22
C CYS A 100 9.46 -11.55 10.05
N THR A 101 8.31 -10.94 10.28
CA THR A 101 8.12 -9.49 10.16
C THR A 101 7.90 -8.87 11.51
N LEU A 102 8.74 -7.90 11.88
CA LEU A 102 8.52 -6.98 12.97
C LEU A 102 8.08 -5.62 12.41
N ARG A 103 7.10 -4.98 13.04
CA ARG A 103 6.56 -3.71 12.57
C ARG A 103 6.26 -2.75 13.73
N GLY A 104 6.69 -1.51 13.57
CA GLY A 104 6.35 -0.39 14.43
C GLY A 104 5.67 0.73 13.64
N LYS A 105 4.72 1.42 14.28
CA LYS A 105 4.07 2.60 13.71
C LYS A 105 3.77 3.58 14.84
N LYS A 106 4.02 4.87 14.61
CA LYS A 106 3.63 5.96 15.52
C LYS A 106 3.08 7.14 14.74
N ALA A 107 1.95 7.66 15.17
CA ALA A 107 1.33 8.85 14.61
C ALA A 107 1.57 10.06 15.52
N TYR A 108 1.86 11.18 14.90
CA TYR A 108 2.00 12.49 15.51
C TYR A 108 0.97 13.41 14.87
N PRO A 109 -0.05 13.85 15.61
CA PRO A 109 -0.97 14.85 15.09
C PRO A 109 -0.20 16.14 14.85
N VAL A 110 -0.36 16.75 13.67
CA VAL A 110 0.20 18.08 13.42
C VAL A 110 -0.75 19.10 14.06
N ALA A 111 -0.21 20.07 14.78
CA ALA A 111 -0.94 21.02 15.64
C ALA A 111 -2.26 21.54 15.06
N SER A 112 -3.23 21.81 15.95
CA SER A 112 -4.63 22.31 15.79
C SER A 112 -5.53 21.64 14.75
N ASN A 113 -5.00 20.97 13.74
CA ASN A 113 -5.75 20.33 12.66
C ASN A 113 -5.70 18.80 12.77
N ARG A 114 -6.77 18.20 13.29
CA ARG A 114 -6.95 16.74 13.41
C ARG A 114 -6.85 15.97 12.08
N PHE A 115 -6.96 16.68 10.95
CA PHE A 115 -6.96 16.07 9.63
C PHE A 115 -5.57 15.86 9.04
N VAL A 116 -4.54 16.49 9.61
CA VAL A 116 -3.15 16.37 9.17
C VAL A 116 -2.32 15.61 10.20
N ASN A 117 -1.68 14.54 9.77
CA ASN A 117 -0.92 13.65 10.65
C ASN A 117 0.45 13.35 10.03
N VAL A 118 1.48 13.38 10.86
CA VAL A 118 2.80 12.81 10.52
C VAL A 118 2.85 11.39 11.06
N LEU A 119 3.35 10.47 10.26
CA LEU A 119 3.35 9.07 10.56
C LEU A 119 4.72 8.45 10.34
N LEU A 120 5.31 7.95 11.42
CA LEU A 120 6.53 7.17 11.39
C LEU A 120 6.18 5.69 11.33
N LYS A 121 6.82 4.97 10.41
CA LYS A 121 6.72 3.52 10.28
C LYS A 121 8.11 2.91 10.25
N GLY A 122 8.26 1.79 10.95
CA GLY A 122 9.39 0.90 10.82
C GLY A 122 8.88 -0.51 10.54
N ARG A 123 9.60 -1.25 9.72
CA ARG A 123 9.42 -2.69 9.52
C ARG A 123 10.79 -3.32 9.40
N CYS A 124 10.95 -4.53 9.94
CA CYS A 124 12.13 -5.33 9.72
C CYS A 124 11.67 -6.73 9.35
N ASP A 125 12.12 -7.20 8.19
CA ASP A 125 11.83 -8.52 7.68
C ASP A 125 13.09 -9.38 7.84
N ILE A 126 12.97 -10.47 8.57
CA ILE A 126 14.05 -11.39 8.90
C ILE A 126 13.74 -12.71 8.22
N ASP A 127 14.67 -13.20 7.41
CA ASP A 127 14.53 -14.50 6.76
C ASP A 127 14.57 -15.67 7.77
N LYS A 128 14.12 -16.84 7.33
CA LYS A 128 14.13 -18.06 8.13
C LYS A 128 15.53 -18.42 8.68
N GLU A 129 16.57 -18.08 7.94
CA GLU A 129 17.96 -18.37 8.31
C GLU A 129 18.56 -17.31 9.25
N LEU A 130 17.82 -16.25 9.59
CA LEU A 130 18.25 -15.12 10.42
C LEU A 130 19.52 -14.40 9.90
N ASN A 131 19.84 -14.58 8.62
CA ASN A 131 21.09 -14.12 8.02
C ASN A 131 20.96 -12.71 7.44
N GLN A 132 19.75 -12.31 7.02
CA GLN A 132 19.56 -11.05 6.28
C GLN A 132 18.36 -10.25 6.80
N PRO A 133 18.54 -9.46 7.87
CA PRO A 133 17.52 -8.50 8.29
C PRO A 133 17.39 -7.40 7.23
N THR A 134 16.17 -7.24 6.71
CA THR A 134 15.82 -6.21 5.73
C THR A 134 15.01 -5.12 6.44
N PRO A 135 15.66 -4.01 6.84
CA PRO A 135 14.96 -2.89 7.45
C PRO A 135 14.22 -2.08 6.38
N HIS A 136 13.06 -1.55 6.76
CA HIS A 136 12.27 -0.61 5.99
C HIS A 136 11.80 0.50 6.93
N GLY A 137 11.82 1.73 6.45
CA GLY A 137 11.45 2.89 7.25
C GLY A 137 10.69 3.89 6.40
N ALA A 138 9.61 4.45 6.91
CA ALA A 138 8.90 5.50 6.19
C ALA A 138 8.41 6.61 7.11
N LEU A 139 8.56 7.84 6.63
CA LEU A 139 7.93 9.01 7.20
C LEU A 139 6.83 9.47 6.22
N GLU A 140 5.59 9.56 6.69
CA GLU A 140 4.45 9.95 5.85
C GLU A 140 3.76 11.19 6.45
N LEU A 141 3.56 12.21 5.64
CA LEU A 141 2.57 13.24 5.89
C LEU A 141 1.24 12.81 5.28
N VAL A 142 0.19 12.76 6.09
CA VAL A 142 -1.15 12.33 5.70
C VAL A 142 -2.12 13.48 5.93
N TRP A 143 -2.81 13.89 4.87
CA TRP A 143 -3.85 14.90 4.90
C TRP A 143 -5.18 14.27 4.46
N ASN A 144 -6.14 14.24 5.37
CA ASN A 144 -7.51 13.83 5.08
C ASN A 144 -8.34 15.08 4.77
N ILE A 145 -9.04 15.09 3.66
CA ILE A 145 -9.95 16.16 3.23
C ILE A 145 -11.32 15.51 3.20
N LEU A 146 -12.13 15.83 4.21
CA LEU A 146 -13.50 15.34 4.30
C LEU A 146 -14.43 16.21 3.46
N ASP A 147 -15.48 15.61 2.90
CA ASP A 147 -16.52 16.31 2.14
C ASP A 147 -15.96 17.20 1.00
N PHE A 148 -14.96 16.70 0.26
CA PHE A 148 -14.39 17.44 -0.89
C PHE A 148 -15.47 17.72 -1.95
N GLN A 149 -16.33 16.73 -2.18
CA GLN A 149 -17.66 16.87 -2.73
C GLN A 149 -18.63 16.09 -1.83
N LYS A 150 -19.94 16.23 -2.06
CA LYS A 150 -20.96 15.49 -1.30
C LYS A 150 -20.66 13.99 -1.37
N ASP A 151 -20.53 13.36 -0.20
CA ASP A 151 -20.22 11.93 -0.04
C ASP A 151 -18.85 11.51 -0.62
N GLN A 152 -17.89 12.44 -0.73
CA GLN A 152 -16.55 12.19 -1.28
C GLN A 152 -15.45 12.62 -0.30
N ASP A 153 -14.74 11.62 0.22
CA ASP A 153 -13.56 11.81 1.05
C ASP A 153 -12.27 11.59 0.26
N VAL A 154 -11.36 12.56 0.34
CA VAL A 154 -10.04 12.50 -0.31
C VAL A 154 -8.96 12.40 0.76
N ARG A 155 -7.98 11.51 0.55
CA ARG A 155 -6.77 11.46 1.36
C ARG A 155 -5.56 11.62 0.48
N LEU A 156 -4.83 12.70 0.70
CA LEU A 156 -3.52 12.93 0.15
C LEU A 156 -2.46 12.44 1.13
N LYS A 157 -1.44 11.78 0.61
CA LYS A 157 -0.28 11.37 1.38
C LYS A 157 0.99 11.60 0.59
N VAL A 158 1.96 12.21 1.24
CA VAL A 158 3.33 12.32 0.77
C VAL A 158 4.20 11.52 1.73
N GLY A 159 4.96 10.58 1.20
CA GLY A 159 5.80 9.70 1.98
C GLY A 159 7.25 9.73 1.50
N TYR A 160 8.15 9.39 2.41
CA TYR A 160 9.56 9.18 2.14
C TYR A 160 9.98 7.86 2.76
N GLU A 161 10.35 6.89 1.92
CA GLU A 161 11.02 5.67 2.35
C GLU A 161 12.47 6.03 2.68
N ILE A 162 12.88 5.76 3.92
CA ILE A 162 14.10 6.30 4.54
C ILE A 162 15.33 5.46 4.16
N VAL A 163 15.16 4.16 3.97
CA VAL A 163 16.26 3.20 3.74
C VAL A 163 16.78 3.33 2.30
N ASP A 164 15.88 3.24 1.34
CA ASP A 164 16.11 3.36 -0.10
C ASP A 164 16.06 4.81 -0.58
N LYS A 165 15.66 5.76 0.28
CA LYS A 165 15.58 7.20 0.00
C LYS A 165 14.58 7.56 -1.09
N ILE A 166 13.45 6.88 -1.12
CA ILE A 166 12.45 6.96 -2.19
C ILE A 166 11.25 7.79 -1.72
N PRO A 167 11.06 9.03 -2.22
CA PRO A 167 9.81 9.74 -2.05
C PRO A 167 8.70 9.12 -2.90
N TYR A 168 7.49 9.14 -2.35
CA TYR A 168 6.30 8.62 -3.00
C TYR A 168 5.06 9.44 -2.63
N VAL A 169 4.04 9.33 -3.49
CA VAL A 169 2.74 9.97 -3.29
C VAL A 169 1.65 8.92 -3.32
N GLN A 170 0.59 9.17 -2.55
CA GLN A 170 -0.62 8.38 -2.56
C GLN A 170 -1.84 9.31 -2.55
N ILE A 171 -2.76 9.05 -3.46
CA ILE A 171 -4.08 9.66 -3.49
C ILE A 171 -5.08 8.54 -3.26
N ARG A 172 -5.95 8.69 -2.27
CA ARG A 172 -7.09 7.81 -2.05
C ARG A 172 -8.35 8.63 -2.13
N GLU A 173 -9.32 8.11 -2.86
CA GLU A 173 -10.64 8.68 -2.96
C GLU A 173 -11.64 7.52 -2.91
N ASN A 174 -12.60 7.60 -1.98
CA ASN A 174 -13.63 6.57 -1.79
C ASN A 174 -13.02 5.14 -1.76
N ASN A 175 -13.29 4.37 -2.82
CA ASN A 175 -12.89 2.96 -2.95
C ASN A 175 -11.62 2.75 -3.78
N TRP A 176 -10.95 3.78 -4.29
CA TRP A 176 -9.71 3.58 -5.04
C TRP A 176 -8.52 4.30 -4.43
N THR A 177 -7.32 3.82 -4.72
CA THR A 177 -6.07 4.41 -4.28
C THR A 177 -5.04 4.32 -5.39
N PHE A 178 -4.44 5.44 -5.76
CA PHE A 178 -3.29 5.52 -6.63
C PHE A 178 -2.03 5.77 -5.81
N ASN A 179 -0.95 5.08 -6.18
CA ASN A 179 0.37 5.24 -5.60
C ASN A 179 1.37 5.43 -6.73
N ALA A 180 2.34 6.32 -6.53
CA ALA A 180 3.49 6.48 -7.43
C ALA A 180 4.74 6.88 -6.64
N ASP A 181 5.92 6.49 -7.12
CA ASP A 181 7.21 6.88 -6.56
C ASP A 181 8.14 7.50 -7.61
N ILE A 182 9.26 8.08 -7.13
CA ILE A 182 10.23 8.77 -7.99
C ILE A 182 10.94 7.83 -8.98
N ASN A 183 10.94 6.52 -8.70
CA ASN A 183 11.51 5.52 -9.60
C ASN A 183 10.54 5.16 -10.75
N GLY A 184 9.39 5.83 -10.82
CA GLY A 184 8.39 5.62 -11.85
C GLY A 184 7.53 4.38 -11.60
N ARG A 185 7.62 3.73 -10.44
CA ARG A 185 6.71 2.63 -10.10
C ARG A 185 5.39 3.20 -9.65
N TRP A 186 4.30 2.57 -10.08
CA TRP A 186 2.95 3.00 -9.74
C TRP A 186 2.01 1.82 -9.58
N ASN A 187 0.92 2.03 -8.84
CA ASN A 187 -0.18 1.09 -8.80
C ASN A 187 -1.51 1.78 -8.49
N VAL A 188 -2.58 1.17 -8.97
CA VAL A 188 -3.96 1.45 -8.60
C VAL A 188 -4.50 0.26 -7.81
N ARG A 189 -5.17 0.57 -6.70
CA ARG A 189 -5.90 -0.38 -5.88
C ARG A 189 -7.36 0.01 -5.87
N TYR A 190 -8.24 -0.92 -6.21
CA TYR A 190 -9.68 -0.77 -6.04
C TYR A 190 -10.15 -1.66 -4.88
N HIS A 191 -10.87 -1.08 -3.93
CA HIS A 191 -11.47 -1.77 -2.80
C HIS A 191 -12.87 -2.24 -3.20
N LEU A 192 -13.11 -3.53 -3.02
CA LEU A 192 -14.38 -4.19 -3.30
C LEU A 192 -15.29 -4.17 -2.07
#